data_AF-A0A3M1AF16-F1
#
_entry.id   AF-A0A3M1AF16-F1
#
_cell.length_a   1.000
_cell.length_b   1.000
_cell.length_c   1.000
_cell.angle_alpha   90.00
_cell.angle_beta   90.00
_cell.angle_gamma   90.00
#
_symmetry.space_group_name_H-M   'P 1'
#
loop_
_entity.id
_entity.type
_entity.pdbx_description
1 polymer ?
#
loop_
_entity_poly.entity_id
_entity_poly.type
_entity_poly.pdbx_seq_one_letter_code
_entity_poly.pdbx_strand_id
1 'polypeptide(L)'
;MKLQISGLLLILLFSWGKVVGQEMKGENHRTNVALKQEEKKKDPWFGRDKWQHFFASATLTTLGFFIMREPLDHSENTSLYAGGGFAFSLGLGKELYDWRSKKGQPSYRDLIADIFGIGIMVLVFKVA
;
A
#
# COMPACT_ATOMS: atom_id res chain seq x y z
N MET A 1 -26.77 -0.01 17.22
CA MET A 1 -25.60 0.07 18.12
C MET A 1 -24.61 1.03 17.48
N LYS A 2 -24.46 2.26 18.00
CA LYS A 2 -23.62 3.29 17.35
C LYS A 2 -22.16 2.99 17.64
N LEU A 3 -21.41 2.49 16.65
CA LEU A 3 -19.97 2.32 16.76
C LEU A 3 -19.32 3.70 16.62
N GLN A 4 -18.94 4.30 17.74
CA GLN A 4 -18.16 5.54 17.74
C GLN A 4 -16.70 5.17 17.42
N ILE A 5 -16.34 5.21 16.13
CA ILE A 5 -14.95 5.02 15.68
C ILE A 5 -14.17 6.24 16.20
N SER A 6 -13.54 6.09 17.37
CA SER A 6 -12.75 7.16 17.97
C SER A 6 -11.52 7.41 17.11
N GLY A 7 -11.10 8.69 16.99
CA GLY A 7 -9.94 9.09 16.18
C GLY A 7 -8.62 8.37 16.53
N LEU A 8 -8.57 7.66 17.66
CA LEU A 8 -7.46 6.76 18.04
C LEU A 8 -7.29 5.59 17.07
N LEU A 9 -8.36 5.07 16.46
CA LEU A 9 -8.29 3.93 15.53
C LEU A 9 -7.59 4.31 14.21
N LEU A 10 -7.75 5.56 13.76
CA LEU A 10 -7.03 6.13 12.61
C LEU A 10 -5.54 6.37 12.92
N ILE A 11 -5.22 6.75 14.16
CA ILE A 11 -3.83 6.96 14.60
C ILE A 11 -3.09 5.63 14.73
N LEU A 12 -3.77 4.55 15.14
CA LEU A 12 -3.19 3.21 15.21
C LEU A 12 -2.89 2.62 13.82
N LEU A 13 -3.72 2.90 12.82
CA LEU A 13 -3.45 2.53 11.42
C LEU A 13 -2.24 3.30 10.84
N PHE A 14 -2.03 4.55 11.26
CA PHE A 14 -0.88 5.36 10.84
C PHE A 14 0.45 4.91 11.48
N SER A 15 0.38 4.26 12.65
CA SER A 15 1.58 3.79 13.39
C SER A 15 2.21 2.52 12.81
N TRP A 16 1.44 1.68 12.09
CA TRP A 16 1.94 0.43 11.50
C TRP A 16 2.99 0.65 10.39
N GLY A 17 2.96 1.80 9.71
CA GLY A 17 3.89 2.14 8.63
C GLY A 17 5.36 2.22 9.07
N LYS A 18 5.64 2.40 10.36
CA LYS A 18 7.02 2.42 10.89
C LYS A 18 7.55 1.07 11.34
N VAL A 19 6.68 0.08 11.61
CA VAL A 19 7.06 -1.19 12.25
C VAL A 19 7.48 -2.27 11.24
N VAL A 20 7.16 -2.12 9.95
CA VAL A 20 7.41 -3.16 8.92
C VAL A 20 8.78 -3.04 8.21
N GLY A 21 9.65 -2.09 8.60
CA GLY A 21 10.82 -1.71 7.79
C GLY A 21 12.19 -1.65 8.47
N GLN A 22 12.46 -2.35 9.57
CA GLN A 22 13.78 -2.30 10.23
C GLN A 22 14.24 -3.66 10.77
N GLU A 23 14.93 -4.44 9.94
CA GLU A 23 15.94 -5.44 10.31
C GLU A 23 16.75 -5.71 9.03
N MET A 24 18.08 -5.74 8.94
CA MET A 24 19.22 -5.62 9.84
C MET A 24 20.33 -4.98 8.99
N LYS A 25 21.19 -4.12 9.55
CA LYS A 25 22.50 -3.89 8.93
C LYS A 25 23.59 -3.79 9.96
N GLY A 26 24.14 -4.97 10.25
CA GLY A 26 25.36 -5.14 11.01
C GLY A 26 26.52 -4.34 10.44
N GLU A 27 27.39 -3.94 11.37
CA GLU A 27 28.69 -3.35 11.15
C GLU A 27 29.55 -4.18 10.19
N ASN A 28 30.01 -3.58 9.09
CA ASN A 28 31.42 -3.53 8.72
C ASN A 28 31.65 -2.95 7.31
N HIS A 29 32.87 -2.43 7.14
CA HIS A 29 33.58 -2.24 5.87
C HIS A 29 33.50 -0.87 5.18
N ARG A 30 34.35 0.03 5.66
CA ARG A 30 34.68 1.38 5.18
C ARG A 30 35.43 1.45 3.83
N THR A 31 35.33 0.48 2.92
CA THR A 31 36.24 0.43 1.74
C THR A 31 35.58 0.45 0.36
N ASN A 32 34.24 0.41 0.26
CA ASN A 32 33.56 0.28 -1.05
C ASN A 32 32.75 1.53 -1.48
N VAL A 33 33.17 2.73 -1.07
CA VAL A 33 32.43 3.98 -1.34
C VAL A 33 32.65 4.49 -2.78
N ALA A 34 33.75 4.09 -3.45
CA ALA A 34 34.12 4.61 -4.77
C ALA A 34 33.65 3.77 -5.99
N LEU A 35 33.17 2.53 -5.80
CA LEU A 35 32.64 1.68 -6.88
C LEU A 35 31.10 1.57 -6.87
N LYS A 36 30.43 2.23 -5.91
CA LYS A 36 28.98 2.17 -5.77
C LYS A 36 28.27 3.29 -6.55
N GLN A 37 28.76 3.58 -7.75
CA GLN A 37 27.98 4.34 -8.71
C GLN A 37 27.10 3.36 -9.50
N GLU A 38 25.78 3.57 -9.41
CA GLU A 38 24.81 3.18 -10.45
C GLU A 38 24.52 1.69 -10.67
N GLU A 39 24.60 0.82 -9.65
CA GLU A 39 23.81 -0.42 -9.76
C GLU A 39 22.34 -0.06 -9.49
N LYS A 40 21.62 0.31 -10.56
CA LYS A 40 20.16 0.44 -10.55
C LYS A 40 19.61 -0.91 -10.11
N LYS A 41 19.33 -1.03 -8.81
CA LYS A 41 18.86 -2.27 -8.17
C LYS A 41 17.72 -2.79 -9.04
N LYS A 42 17.92 -3.96 -9.66
CA LYS A 42 16.90 -4.56 -10.53
C LYS A 42 15.61 -4.61 -9.71
N ASP A 43 14.53 -4.08 -10.27
CA ASP A 43 13.20 -4.07 -9.65
C ASP A 43 12.42 -5.29 -10.15
N PRO A 44 12.53 -6.49 -9.56
CA PRO A 44 11.90 -7.68 -10.11
C PRO A 44 10.36 -7.60 -10.02
N TRP A 45 9.69 -8.13 -11.04
CA TRP A 45 8.23 -8.26 -11.07
C TRP A 45 7.65 -9.09 -9.92
N PHE A 46 8.42 -10.04 -9.39
CA PHE A 46 8.02 -10.94 -8.29
C PHE A 46 8.82 -10.71 -7.02
N GLY A 47 9.21 -9.46 -6.76
CA GLY A 47 9.87 -9.07 -5.51
C GLY A 47 8.92 -9.07 -4.32
N ARG A 48 9.48 -9.23 -3.10
CA ARG A 48 8.75 -9.03 -1.83
C ARG A 48 7.98 -7.71 -1.78
N ASP A 49 8.58 -6.67 -2.34
CA ASP A 49 8.01 -5.33 -2.48
C ASP A 49 6.66 -5.34 -3.22
N LYS A 50 6.54 -6.08 -4.34
CA LYS A 50 5.29 -6.18 -5.12
C LYS A 50 4.19 -6.90 -4.34
N TRP A 51 4.56 -7.90 -3.54
CA TRP A 51 3.62 -8.55 -2.63
C TRP A 51 3.13 -7.60 -1.54
N GLN A 52 3.99 -6.73 -1.02
CA GLN A 52 3.58 -5.73 -0.02
C GLN A 52 2.57 -4.74 -0.62
N HIS A 53 2.80 -4.26 -1.83
CA HIS A 53 1.84 -3.43 -2.58
C HIS A 53 0.51 -4.13 -2.81
N PHE A 54 0.56 -5.37 -3.30
CA PHE A 54 -0.62 -6.20 -3.49
C PHE A 54 -1.46 -6.36 -2.22
N PHE A 55 -0.85 -6.76 -1.11
CA PHE A 55 -1.58 -6.98 0.14
C PHE A 55 -2.04 -5.66 0.80
N ALA A 56 -1.24 -4.60 0.70
CA ALA A 56 -1.60 -3.29 1.22
C ALA A 56 -2.85 -2.74 0.52
N SER A 57 -2.85 -2.75 -0.82
CA SER A 57 -3.98 -2.29 -1.63
C SER A 57 -5.23 -3.15 -1.46
N ALA A 58 -5.10 -4.48 -1.37
CA ALA A 58 -6.21 -5.38 -1.06
C ALA A 58 -6.82 -5.09 0.33
N THR A 59 -5.97 -4.89 1.34
CA THR A 59 -6.39 -4.54 2.70
C THR A 59 -7.11 -3.20 2.73
N LEU A 60 -6.55 -2.17 2.08
CA LEU A 60 -7.15 -0.85 2.00
C LEU A 60 -8.51 -0.88 1.29
N THR A 61 -8.63 -1.65 0.22
CA THR A 61 -9.90 -1.85 -0.51
C THR A 61 -10.96 -2.46 0.41
N THR A 62 -10.58 -3.50 1.14
CA THR A 62 -11.47 -4.20 2.09
C THR A 62 -11.91 -3.30 3.24
N LEU A 63 -10.98 -2.58 3.85
CA LEU A 63 -11.29 -1.63 4.93
C LEU A 63 -12.19 -0.51 4.43
N GLY A 64 -11.90 0.07 3.26
CA GLY A 64 -12.72 1.10 2.64
C GLY A 64 -14.13 0.61 2.33
N PHE A 65 -14.26 -0.62 1.82
CA PHE A 65 -15.54 -1.28 1.60
C PHE A 65 -16.36 -1.39 2.89
N PHE A 66 -15.78 -1.94 3.96
CA PHE A 66 -16.50 -2.10 5.23
C PHE A 66 -16.89 -0.77 5.86
N ILE A 67 -16.03 0.24 5.81
CA ILE A 67 -16.34 1.58 6.33
C ILE A 67 -17.50 2.23 5.55
N MET A 68 -17.56 2.04 4.24
CA MET A 68 -18.64 2.59 3.42
C MET A 68 -19.93 1.78 3.55
N ARG A 69 -19.82 0.46 3.73
CA ARG A 69 -20.99 -0.44 3.80
C ARG A 69 -21.70 -0.37 5.15
N GLU A 70 -20.95 -0.43 6.25
CA GLU A 70 -21.52 -0.63 7.59
C GLU A 70 -21.85 0.73 8.27
N PRO A 71 -20.86 1.63 8.54
CA PRO A 71 -21.15 2.94 9.11
C PRO A 71 -22.01 3.87 8.24
N LEU A 72 -21.85 3.84 6.92
CA LEU A 72 -22.43 4.81 6.00
C LEU A 72 -23.63 4.27 5.19
N ASP A 73 -23.98 3.00 5.40
CA ASP A 73 -25.14 2.32 4.78
C ASP A 73 -25.19 2.48 3.24
N HIS A 74 -24.03 2.54 2.59
CA HIS A 74 -23.96 2.63 1.13
C HIS A 74 -24.18 1.27 0.47
N SER A 75 -24.64 1.31 -0.80
CA SER A 75 -24.76 0.12 -1.62
C SER A 75 -23.41 -0.60 -1.76
N GLU A 76 -23.46 -1.92 -1.87
CA GLU A 76 -22.25 -2.75 -1.99
C GLU A 76 -21.32 -2.28 -3.11
N ASN A 77 -21.87 -1.99 -4.30
CA ASN A 77 -21.12 -1.48 -5.43
C ASN A 77 -20.47 -0.12 -5.12
N THR A 78 -21.22 0.80 -4.51
CA THR A 78 -20.69 2.11 -4.12
C THR A 78 -19.54 1.97 -3.13
N SER A 79 -19.71 1.13 -2.11
CA SER A 79 -18.71 0.86 -1.09
C SER A 79 -17.44 0.24 -1.67
N LEU A 80 -17.61 -0.70 -2.62
CA LEU A 80 -16.51 -1.41 -3.26
C LEU A 80 -15.69 -0.47 -4.17
N TYR A 81 -16.36 0.35 -4.98
CA TYR A 81 -15.69 1.36 -5.82
C TYR A 81 -15.04 2.46 -4.99
N ALA A 82 -15.66 2.89 -3.90
CA ALA A 82 -15.08 3.87 -2.99
C ALA A 82 -13.82 3.31 -2.31
N GLY A 83 -13.87 2.09 -1.79
CA GLY A 83 -12.72 1.42 -1.17
C GLY A 83 -11.57 1.20 -2.16
N GLY A 84 -11.87 0.70 -3.36
CA GLY A 84 -10.87 0.50 -4.42
C GLY A 84 -10.27 1.82 -4.90
N GLY A 85 -11.09 2.85 -5.10
CA GLY A 85 -10.62 4.18 -5.49
C GLY A 85 -9.75 4.84 -4.42
N PHE A 86 -10.08 4.65 -3.14
CA PHE A 86 -9.27 5.12 -2.02
C PHE A 86 -7.90 4.42 -2.00
N ALA A 87 -7.87 3.09 -2.09
CA ALA A 87 -6.63 2.31 -2.14
C ALA A 87 -5.75 2.72 -3.34
N PHE A 88 -6.35 2.88 -4.52
CA PHE A 88 -5.64 3.33 -5.73
C PHE A 88 -5.03 4.71 -5.56
N SER A 89 -5.78 5.65 -4.97
CA SER A 89 -5.31 7.02 -4.74
C SER A 89 -4.10 7.06 -3.81
N LEU A 90 -4.07 6.19 -2.78
CA LEU A 90 -2.93 6.07 -1.88
C LEU A 90 -1.70 5.46 -2.57
N GLY A 91 -1.88 4.40 -3.37
CA GLY A 91 -0.80 3.78 -4.15
C GLY A 91 -0.18 4.77 -5.15
N LEU A 92 -1.02 5.44 -5.94
CA LEU A 92 -0.59 6.48 -6.87
C LEU A 92 0.10 7.65 -6.14
N GLY A 93 -0.46 8.07 -5.01
CA GLY A 93 0.09 9.14 -4.17
C GLY A 93 1.48 8.81 -3.63
N LYS A 94 1.71 7.56 -3.22
CA LYS A 94 3.03 7.08 -2.76
C LYS A 94 4.06 7.15 -3.89
N GLU A 95 3.75 6.62 -5.06
CA GLU A 95 4.68 6.65 -6.21
C GLU A 95 4.98 8.09 -6.67
N LEU A 96 3.98 8.98 -6.66
CA LEU A 96 4.16 10.40 -6.93
C LEU A 96 5.02 11.10 -5.86
N TYR A 97 4.84 10.74 -4.59
CA TYR A 97 5.65 11.24 -3.49
C TYR A 97 7.11 10.78 -3.61
N ASP A 98 7.35 9.53 -3.97
CA ASP A 98 8.69 8.98 -4.17
C ASP A 98 9.40 9.67 -5.34
N TRP A 99 8.67 9.93 -6.43
CA TRP A 99 9.19 10.72 -7.56
C TRP A 99 9.58 12.14 -7.15
N ARG A 100 8.74 12.83 -6.37
CA ARG A 100 8.98 14.23 -5.98
C ARG A 100 10.03 14.38 -4.89
N SER A 101 10.06 13.47 -3.91
CA SER A 101 10.92 13.58 -2.72
C SER A 101 12.36 13.15 -2.98
N LYS A 102 12.63 12.43 -4.08
CA LYS A 102 13.92 11.78 -4.40
C LYS A 102 14.42 10.82 -3.30
N LYS A 103 13.56 10.46 -2.34
CA LYS A 103 13.87 9.52 -1.24
C LYS A 103 13.59 8.06 -1.63
N GLY A 104 12.72 7.84 -2.61
CA GLY A 104 12.38 6.53 -3.18
C GLY A 104 12.62 6.51 -4.71
N GLN A 105 12.52 5.33 -5.31
CA GLN A 105 12.49 5.17 -6.77
C GLN A 105 11.06 4.84 -7.17
N PRO A 106 10.37 5.71 -7.93
CA PRO A 106 9.03 5.39 -8.40
C PRO A 106 9.09 4.15 -9.29
N SER A 107 8.16 3.21 -9.08
CA SER A 107 8.01 2.03 -9.90
C SER A 107 6.57 1.87 -10.38
N TYR A 108 6.42 1.84 -11.70
CA TYR A 108 5.15 1.47 -12.32
C TYR A 108 4.73 0.03 -11.97
N ARG A 109 5.68 -0.83 -11.58
CA ARG A 109 5.39 -2.23 -11.20
C ARG A 109 4.67 -2.29 -9.86
N ASP A 110 4.96 -1.35 -8.96
CA ASP A 110 4.23 -1.21 -7.69
C ASP A 110 2.79 -0.79 -7.92
N LEU A 111 2.57 0.19 -8.80
CA LEU A 111 1.23 0.60 -9.19
C LEU A 111 0.43 -0.55 -9.83
N ILE A 112 1.08 -1.39 -10.64
CA ILE A 112 0.44 -2.58 -11.22
C ILE A 112 0.07 -3.59 -10.12
N ALA A 113 0.97 -3.82 -9.15
CA ALA A 113 0.68 -4.70 -8.01
C ALA A 113 -0.50 -4.18 -7.17
N ASP A 114 -0.60 -2.86 -6.98
CA ASP A 114 -1.75 -2.22 -6.32
C ASP A 114 -3.06 -2.46 -7.10
N ILE A 115 -3.04 -2.30 -8.43
CA ILE A 115 -4.20 -2.56 -9.29
C ILE A 115 -4.64 -4.02 -9.18
N PHE A 116 -3.71 -4.98 -9.15
CA PHE A 116 -4.05 -6.39 -8.96
C PHE A 116 -4.69 -6.67 -7.60
N GLY A 117 -4.17 -6.07 -6.53
CA GLY A 117 -4.73 -6.22 -5.18
C GLY A 117 -6.16 -5.70 -5.08
N ILE A 118 -6.41 -4.51 -5.64
CA ILE A 118 -7.74 -3.92 -5.74
C ILE A 118 -8.66 -4.80 -6.59
N GLY A 119 -8.20 -5.19 -7.78
CA GLY A 119 -8.98 -5.98 -8.74
C GLY A 119 -9.39 -7.34 -8.17
N ILE A 120 -8.49 -8.04 -7.48
CA ILE A 120 -8.81 -9.31 -6.82
C ILE A 120 -9.89 -9.11 -5.76
N MET A 121 -9.80 -8.09 -4.92
CA MET A 121 -10.83 -7.85 -3.90
C MET A 121 -12.18 -7.48 -4.54
N VAL A 122 -12.17 -6.66 -5.59
CA VAL A 122 -13.39 -6.36 -6.36
C VAL A 122 -14.04 -7.64 -6.91
N LEU A 123 -13.25 -8.57 -7.43
CA LEU A 123 -13.76 -9.85 -7.92
C LEU A 123 -14.29 -10.73 -6.78
N VAL A 124 -13.56 -10.84 -5.67
CA VAL A 124 -13.98 -11.62 -4.50
C VAL A 124 -15.33 -11.14 -3.98
N PHE A 125 -15.50 -9.83 -3.76
CA PHE A 125 -16.76 -9.28 -3.26
C PHE A 125 -17.92 -9.41 -4.24
N LYS A 126 -17.67 -9.42 -5.56
CA LYS A 126 -18.73 -9.62 -6.56
C LYS A 126 -19.18 -11.08 -6.72
N VAL A 127 -18.34 -12.03 -6.31
CA VAL A 127 -18.61 -13.47 -6.47
C VAL A 127 -19.08 -14.10 -5.15
N ALA A 128 -18.71 -13.52 -4.02
CA ALA A 128 -19.16 -13.92 -2.68
C ALA A 128 -20.62 -13.52 -2.42
#